data_AF-A0A5R8ME14-F1
#
_entry.id   AF-A0A5R8ME14-F1
#
_cell.length_a   1.000
_cell.length_b   1.000
_cell.length_c   1.000
_cell.angle_alpha   90.00
_cell.angle_beta   90.00
_cell.angle_gamma   90.00
#
_symmetry.space_group_name_H-M   'P 1'
#
loop_
_entity.id
_entity.type
_entity.pdbx_description
1 polymer ?
#
loop_
_entity_poly.entity_id
_entity_poly.type
_entity_poly.pdbx_seq_one_letter_code
_entity_poly.pdbx_strand_id
1 'polypeptide(L)'
;MRAAPEDDAPTGAGEAAGGQVRAIVGEDGLLARLKLDPRAMRLASHDLAEHIVAAVRAAQQDRLERTPEPAPPQDGPDTEELIRRVNDMEAQAAGDFARLTSSLDEMLRRLDDPPGGAAPRKGESW
;
A
#
# COMPACT_ATOMS: atom_id res chain seq x y z
N MET A 1 -22.12 -39.31 -8.94
CA MET A 1 -22.83 -38.10 -8.51
C MET A 1 -21.93 -37.40 -7.51
N ARG A 2 -21.17 -36.38 -7.93
CA ARG A 2 -20.20 -35.69 -7.07
C ARG A 2 -20.97 -34.65 -6.27
N ALA A 3 -20.92 -34.73 -4.94
CA ALA A 3 -21.48 -33.71 -4.06
C ALA A 3 -20.90 -32.35 -4.46
N ALA A 4 -21.79 -31.39 -4.76
CA ALA A 4 -21.38 -30.00 -4.85
C ALA A 4 -20.82 -29.60 -3.47
N PRO A 5 -19.75 -28.79 -3.40
CA PRO A 5 -19.29 -28.30 -2.11
C PRO A 5 -20.45 -27.60 -1.41
N GLU A 6 -20.93 -28.20 -0.34
CA GLU A 6 -21.77 -27.56 0.67
C GLU A 6 -20.82 -26.71 1.52
N ASP A 7 -21.25 -25.48 1.81
CA ASP A 7 -20.69 -24.59 2.83
C ASP A 7 -19.41 -23.79 2.51
N ASP A 8 -19.37 -23.08 1.38
CA ASP A 8 -18.87 -21.70 1.44
C ASP A 8 -20.08 -20.83 1.81
N ALA A 9 -20.10 -20.33 3.05
CA ALA A 9 -21.15 -19.41 3.49
C ALA A 9 -21.20 -18.23 2.51
N PRO A 10 -22.32 -17.98 1.83
CA PRO A 10 -22.38 -16.96 0.80
C PRO A 10 -22.10 -15.59 1.41
N THR A 11 -20.97 -14.99 1.05
CA THR A 11 -20.52 -13.70 1.59
C THR A 11 -21.26 -12.54 0.92
N GLY A 12 -21.65 -12.70 -0.35
CA GLY A 12 -22.47 -11.74 -1.07
C GLY A 12 -23.42 -12.35 -2.10
N ALA A 13 -24.60 -11.76 -2.24
CA ALA A 13 -25.63 -12.17 -3.18
C ALA A 13 -26.18 -10.98 -3.97
N GLY A 14 -26.47 -11.18 -5.25
CA GLY A 14 -27.00 -10.16 -6.14
C GLY A 14 -27.97 -10.72 -7.15
N GLU A 15 -28.96 -9.93 -7.53
CA GLU A 15 -29.95 -10.31 -8.54
C GLU A 15 -30.27 -9.18 -9.52
N ALA A 16 -30.68 -9.56 -10.73
CA ALA A 16 -31.11 -8.65 -11.78
C ALA A 16 -32.28 -9.26 -12.59
N ALA A 17 -32.88 -8.47 -13.48
CA ALA A 17 -34.04 -8.85 -14.30
C ALA A 17 -35.22 -9.38 -13.45
N GLY A 18 -35.46 -8.78 -12.28
CA GLY A 18 -36.51 -9.24 -11.36
C GLY A 18 -36.26 -10.64 -10.79
N GLY A 19 -35.00 -11.02 -10.58
CA GLY A 19 -34.60 -12.30 -9.98
C GLY A 19 -34.30 -13.41 -10.99
N GLN A 20 -34.41 -13.15 -12.29
CA GLN A 20 -34.10 -14.13 -13.35
C GLN A 20 -32.60 -14.37 -13.52
N VAL A 21 -31.76 -13.42 -13.08
CA VAL A 21 -30.30 -13.56 -13.03
C VAL A 21 -29.88 -13.41 -11.58
N ARG A 22 -29.17 -14.41 -11.04
CA ARG A 22 -28.67 -14.39 -9.65
C ARG A 22 -27.21 -14.76 -9.60
N ALA A 23 -26.41 -13.95 -8.92
CA ALA A 23 -24.99 -14.17 -8.69
C ALA A 23 -24.71 -14.30 -7.19
N ILE A 24 -23.80 -15.20 -6.85
CA ILE A 24 -23.28 -15.40 -5.48
C ILE A 24 -21.76 -15.30 -5.55
N VAL A 25 -21.19 -14.53 -4.64
CA VAL A 25 -19.75 -14.31 -4.49
C VAL A 25 -19.27 -14.96 -3.20
N GLY A 26 -18.12 -15.63 -3.26
CA GLY A 26 -17.49 -16.29 -2.12
C GLY A 26 -16.67 -15.32 -1.26
N GLU A 27 -16.05 -15.84 -0.20
CA GLU A 27 -15.23 -15.04 0.72
C GLU A 27 -14.01 -14.42 0.02
N ASP A 28 -13.47 -15.08 -1.00
CA ASP A 28 -12.38 -14.60 -1.85
C ASP A 28 -12.77 -13.43 -2.76
N GLY A 29 -14.05 -13.07 -2.81
CA GLY A 29 -14.57 -12.03 -3.71
C GLY A 29 -14.76 -12.49 -5.15
N LEU A 30 -14.55 -13.79 -5.44
CA LEU A 30 -14.76 -14.36 -6.76
C LEU A 30 -16.18 -14.90 -6.92
N LEU A 31 -16.63 -14.98 -8.17
CA LEU A 31 -17.96 -15.49 -8.50
C LEU A 31 -18.03 -17.00 -8.21
N ALA A 32 -18.74 -17.37 -7.14
CA ALA A 32 -18.93 -18.76 -6.73
C ALA A 32 -20.06 -19.43 -7.53
N ARG A 33 -21.12 -18.69 -7.86
CA ARG A 33 -22.28 -19.24 -8.58
C ARG A 33 -23.02 -18.19 -9.38
N LEU A 34 -23.41 -18.54 -10.61
CA LEU A 34 -24.35 -17.80 -11.45
C LEU A 34 -25.53 -18.70 -11.80
N LYS A 35 -26.76 -18.23 -11.53
CA LYS A 35 -28.00 -18.88 -11.93
C LYS A 35 -28.75 -17.99 -12.91
N LEU A 36 -29.11 -18.57 -14.05
CA LEU A 36 -29.92 -17.93 -15.09
C LEU A 36 -31.24 -18.70 -15.22
N ASP A 37 -32.36 -18.01 -15.09
CA ASP A 37 -33.66 -18.56 -15.39
C ASP A 37 -33.83 -18.72 -16.92
N PRO A 38 -34.53 -19.76 -17.40
CA PRO A 38 -34.79 -19.93 -18.83
C PRO A 38 -35.43 -18.73 -19.51
N ARG A 39 -36.15 -17.87 -18.77
CA ARG A 39 -36.72 -16.62 -19.31
C ARG A 39 -35.64 -15.58 -19.60
N ALA A 40 -34.61 -15.45 -18.77
CA ALA A 40 -33.49 -14.57 -19.03
C ALA A 40 -32.71 -14.99 -20.29
N MET A 41 -32.61 -16.30 -20.56
CA MET A 41 -31.96 -16.81 -21.77
C MET A 41 -32.70 -16.47 -23.08
N ARG A 42 -33.94 -16.01 -23.00
CA ARG A 42 -34.73 -15.57 -24.16
C ARG A 42 -34.57 -14.06 -24.43
N LEU A 43 -33.90 -13.33 -23.57
CA LEU A 43 -33.55 -11.93 -23.79
C LEU A 43 -32.56 -11.83 -24.97
N ALA A 44 -32.48 -10.64 -25.57
CA ALA A 44 -31.39 -10.36 -26.50
C ALA A 44 -30.05 -10.54 -25.79
N SER A 45 -29.05 -11.05 -26.49
CA SER A 45 -27.74 -11.35 -25.91
C SER A 45 -27.10 -10.12 -25.23
N HIS A 46 -27.33 -8.94 -25.78
CA HIS A 46 -26.86 -7.68 -25.19
C HIS A 46 -27.55 -7.37 -23.86
N ASP A 47 -28.89 -7.44 -23.81
CA ASP A 47 -29.65 -7.26 -22.57
C ASP A 47 -29.28 -8.30 -21.52
N LEU A 48 -29.09 -9.56 -21.91
CA LEU A 48 -28.69 -10.61 -20.98
C LEU A 48 -27.31 -10.31 -20.37
N ALA A 49 -26.36 -9.83 -21.16
CA ALA A 49 -25.03 -9.46 -20.67
C ALA A 49 -25.10 -8.33 -19.64
N GLU A 50 -25.90 -7.28 -19.90
CA GLU A 50 -26.13 -6.18 -18.96
C GLU A 50 -26.70 -6.68 -17.63
N HIS A 51 -27.69 -7.57 -17.67
CA HIS A 51 -28.29 -8.14 -16.46
C HIS A 51 -27.31 -9.04 -15.69
N ILE A 52 -26.43 -9.77 -16.37
CA ILE A 52 -25.37 -10.56 -15.73
C ILE A 52 -24.39 -9.64 -15.01
N VAL A 53 -23.92 -8.58 -15.67
CA VAL A 53 -23.00 -7.60 -15.07
C VAL A 53 -23.65 -6.94 -13.85
N ALA A 54 -24.93 -6.56 -13.95
CA ALA A 54 -25.68 -5.96 -12.85
C ALA A 54 -25.78 -6.91 -11.64
N ALA A 55 -26.14 -8.18 -11.85
CA ALA A 55 -26.25 -9.15 -10.77
C ALA A 55 -24.90 -9.43 -10.08
N VAL A 56 -23.81 -9.54 -10.85
CA VAL A 56 -22.46 -9.76 -10.30
C VAL A 56 -21.99 -8.55 -9.50
N ARG A 57 -22.19 -7.33 -10.02
CA ARG A 57 -21.86 -6.10 -9.30
C ARG A 57 -22.64 -6.00 -7.98
N ALA A 58 -23.93 -6.30 -8.00
CA ALA A 58 -24.76 -6.32 -6.80
C ALA A 58 -24.24 -7.34 -5.77
N ALA A 59 -23.82 -8.53 -6.21
CA ALA A 59 -23.27 -9.55 -5.31
C ALA A 59 -21.95 -9.13 -4.67
N GLN A 60 -21.07 -8.47 -5.44
CA GLN A 60 -19.81 -7.92 -4.91
C GLN A 60 -20.06 -6.79 -3.92
N GLN A 61 -21.04 -5.92 -4.20
CA GLN A 61 -21.37 -4.82 -3.31
C GLN A 61 -22.01 -5.30 -2.00
N ASP A 62 -22.94 -6.26 -2.07
CA ASP A 62 -23.52 -6.90 -0.88
C ASP A 62 -22.43 -7.57 -0.02
N ARG A 63 -21.40 -8.17 -0.64
CA ARG A 63 -20.22 -8.66 0.10
C ARG A 63 -19.45 -7.53 0.78
N LEU A 64 -19.18 -6.42 0.09
CA LEU A 64 -18.47 -5.28 0.66
C LEU A 64 -19.27 -4.62 1.80
N GLU A 65 -20.59 -4.60 1.71
CA GLU A 65 -21.46 -4.07 2.77
C GLU A 65 -21.50 -5.00 4.00
N ARG A 66 -21.42 -6.32 3.78
CA ARG A 66 -21.43 -7.34 4.85
C ARG A 66 -20.06 -7.62 5.45
N THR A 67 -19.00 -7.38 4.70
CA THR A 67 -17.63 -7.46 5.19
C THR A 67 -17.31 -6.10 5.79
N PRO A 68 -17.35 -5.92 7.12
CA PRO A 68 -16.85 -4.68 7.69
C PRO A 68 -15.45 -4.45 7.14
N GLU A 69 -15.20 -3.26 6.60
CA GLU A 69 -13.85 -2.81 6.28
C GLU A 69 -12.97 -3.23 7.46
N PRO A 70 -11.85 -3.96 7.25
CA PRO A 70 -10.96 -4.26 8.36
C PRO A 70 -10.70 -2.92 9.02
N ALA A 71 -11.17 -2.79 10.27
CA ALA A 71 -10.92 -1.56 11.02
C ALA A 71 -9.44 -1.27 10.86
N PRO A 72 -9.04 0.00 10.60
CA PRO A 72 -7.63 0.33 10.61
C PRO A 72 -7.04 -0.32 11.86
N PRO A 73 -5.88 -0.98 11.76
CA PRO A 73 -5.30 -1.65 12.91
C PRO A 73 -5.39 -0.68 14.08
N GLN A 74 -6.00 -1.11 15.18
CA GLN A 74 -6.12 -0.28 16.38
C GLN A 74 -4.72 0.10 16.90
N ASP A 75 -3.71 -0.62 16.42
CA ASP A 75 -2.27 -0.38 16.52
C ASP A 75 -1.67 0.10 15.17
N GLY A 76 -2.30 1.06 14.49
CA GLY A 76 -1.59 1.87 13.50
C GLY A 76 -0.44 2.62 14.20
N PRO A 77 0.66 3.00 13.50
CA PRO A 77 1.72 3.75 14.15
C PRO A 77 1.11 4.97 14.82
N ASP A 78 1.31 5.09 16.12
CA ASP A 78 0.81 6.21 16.90
C ASP A 78 1.30 7.47 16.18
N THR A 79 0.36 8.28 15.69
CA THR A 79 0.68 9.44 14.85
C THR A 79 1.58 10.40 15.63
N GLU A 80 1.42 10.43 16.95
CA GLU A 80 2.26 11.20 17.86
C GLU A 80 3.69 10.63 17.94
N GLU A 81 3.83 9.30 17.93
CA GLU A 81 5.14 8.62 17.86
C GLU A 81 5.83 8.87 16.52
N LEU A 82 5.09 8.83 15.40
CA LEU A 82 5.63 9.13 14.08
C LEU A 82 6.12 10.58 14.00
N ILE A 83 5.33 11.54 14.49
CA ILE A 83 5.71 12.95 14.55
C ILE A 83 6.97 13.13 15.41
N ARG A 84 7.01 12.48 16.57
CA ARG A 84 8.19 12.50 17.43
C ARG A 84 9.43 11.95 16.72
N ARG A 85 9.29 10.83 16.00
CA ARG A 85 10.39 10.21 15.26
C ARG A 85 10.92 11.10 14.14
N VAL A 86 10.04 11.77 13.41
CA VAL A 86 10.44 12.73 12.35
C VAL A 86 11.21 13.91 12.95
N ASN A 87 10.73 14.50 14.04
CA ASN A 87 11.43 15.60 14.71
C ASN A 87 12.82 15.18 15.22
N ASP A 88 12.96 13.96 15.74
CA ASP A 88 14.26 13.45 16.19
C ASP A 88 15.23 13.27 15.02
N MET A 89 14.74 12.75 13.88
CA MET A 89 15.53 12.62 12.65
C MET A 89 15.99 13.99 12.12
N GLU A 90 15.15 15.02 12.18
CA GLU A 90 15.51 16.38 11.77
C GLU A 90 16.60 16.98 12.68
N ALA A 91 16.49 16.80 14.00
CA ALA A 91 17.49 17.26 14.95
C ALA A 91 18.85 16.56 14.74
N GLN A 92 18.83 15.25 14.47
CA GLN A 92 20.02 14.47 14.16
C GLN A 92 20.67 14.95 12.85
N ALA A 93 19.88 15.13 11.80
CA ALA A 93 20.37 15.61 10.50
C ALA A 93 21.01 17.00 10.60
N ALA A 94 20.44 17.91 11.41
CA ALA A 94 21.03 19.22 11.65
C ALA A 94 22.41 19.13 12.34
N GLY A 95 22.55 18.22 13.32
CA GLY A 95 23.81 17.98 14.02
C GLY A 95 24.88 17.37 13.10
N ASP A 96 24.51 16.38 12.30
CA ASP A 96 25.40 15.74 11.32
C ASP A 96 25.87 16.74 10.26
N PHE A 97 24.97 17.60 9.78
CA PHE A 97 25.31 18.64 8.82
C PHE A 97 26.28 19.68 9.41
N ALA A 98 26.07 20.12 10.65
CA ALA A 98 26.97 21.04 11.35
C ALA A 98 28.37 20.44 11.56
N ARG A 99 28.45 19.13 11.83
CA ARG A 99 29.73 18.42 11.94
C ARG A 99 30.42 18.29 10.58
N LEU A 100 29.66 18.01 9.53
CA LEU A 100 30.19 17.91 8.16
C LEU A 100 30.79 19.24 7.71
N THR A 101 30.07 20.36 7.89
CA THR A 101 30.54 21.70 7.50
C THR A 101 31.78 22.11 8.28
N SER A 102 31.82 21.83 9.59
CA SER A 102 32.99 22.10 10.42
C SER A 102 34.22 21.29 9.99
N SER A 103 34.01 20.03 9.59
CA SER A 103 35.11 19.17 9.09
C SER A 103 35.63 19.64 7.74
N LEU A 104 34.73 20.14 6.86
CA LEU A 104 35.11 20.73 5.57
C LEU A 104 35.89 22.03 5.75
N ASP A 105 35.47 22.90 6.68
CA ASP A 105 36.18 24.15 7.02
C ASP A 105 37.61 23.87 7.52
N GLU A 106 37.76 22.87 8.40
CA GLU A 106 39.07 22.45 8.92
C GLU A 106 39.98 21.86 7.82
N MET A 107 39.41 21.08 6.89
CA MET A 107 40.16 20.54 5.74
C MET A 107 40.64 21.66 4.80
N LEU A 108 39.79 22.66 4.53
CA LEU A 108 40.15 23.82 3.72
C LEU A 108 41.25 24.64 4.41
N ARG A 109 41.12 24.89 5.72
CA ARG A 109 42.12 25.60 6.52
C ARG A 109 43.48 24.92 6.52
N ARG A 110 43.50 23.59 6.62
CA ARG A 110 44.72 22.79 6.55
C ARG A 110 45.35 22.80 5.15
N LEU A 111 44.55 22.95 4.10
CA LEU A 111 45.04 23.08 2.73
C LEU A 111 45.65 24.47 2.46
N ASP A 112 45.09 25.51 3.09
CA ASP A 112 45.62 26.88 3.07
C ASP A 112 46.87 27.08 3.96
N ASP A 113 47.15 26.17 4.91
CA ASP A 113 48.36 26.20 5.76
C ASP A 113 49.47 25.30 5.17
N PRO A 114 50.53 25.85 4.54
CA PRO A 114 51.57 25.06 3.89
C PRO A 114 52.43 24.30 4.93
N PRO A 115 52.72 23.00 4.73
CA PRO A 115 53.58 22.25 5.64
C PRO A 115 55.04 22.69 5.46
N GLY A 116 55.56 23.47 6.41
CA GLY A 116 57.00 23.52 6.68
C GLY A 116 57.64 24.91 6.71
N GLY A 117 57.48 25.62 7.83
CA GLY A 117 58.43 26.63 8.30
C GLY A 117 59.50 26.03 9.23
N ALA A 118 60.08 24.87 8.89
CA ALA A 118 61.24 24.36 9.61
C ALA A 118 62.51 25.03 9.06
N ALA A 119 63.03 26.01 9.81
CA ALA A 119 64.24 26.75 9.50
C ALA A 119 65.43 25.82 9.15
N PRO A 120 66.23 26.12 8.12
CA PRO A 120 67.42 25.34 7.81
C PRO A 120 68.46 25.49 8.92
N ARG A 121 68.95 24.33 9.37
CA ARG A 121 69.96 24.22 10.43
C ARG A 121 71.34 24.43 9.82
N LYS A 122 72.09 25.31 10.49
CA LYS A 122 73.54 25.54 10.43
C LYS A 122 74.32 24.56 9.54
N GLY A 123 74.84 25.07 8.42
CA GLY A 123 75.91 24.45 7.64
C GLY A 123 77.22 25.18 7.93
N GLU A 124 78.13 24.51 8.61
CA GLU A 124 79.55 24.86 8.71
C GLU A 124 80.26 24.46 7.40
N SER A 125 81.09 25.33 6.82
CA SER A 125 82.42 24.97 6.30
C SER A 125 83.14 26.14 5.62
N TRP A 126 84.33 26.41 6.18
CA TRP A 126 85.52 27.16 5.73
C TRP A 126 85.48 28.69 5.58
#